data_AF-A0A6M0HNB2-F1
#
_entry.id   AF-A0A6M0HNB2-F1
#
_cell.length_a   1.000
_cell.length_b   1.000
_cell.length_c   1.000
_cell.angle_alpha   90.00
_cell.angle_beta   90.00
_cell.angle_gamma   90.00
#
_symmetry.space_group_name_H-M   'P 1'
#
loop_
_entity.id
_entity.type
_entity.pdbx_description
1 polymer ?
#
loop_
_entity_poly.entity_id
_entity_poly.type
_entity_poly.pdbx_seq_one_letter_code
_entity_poly.pdbx_strand_id
1 'polypeptide(L)'
;MRTGLMDWLSDVVDRIGMRLSKNIIIDGIWIGVVFENDISLLDRAREAISFIETYDPVTYTHLQRNIDRIWITLEPHGIGKYIHRRRLIVLDARYVREADTEVIASLVVHEATHARLIQFGYDESIRARIERCCIRREVAFARRYSWGEPVVRWALERHDQSDNVWLDDQRAQRWRAGESAVARELGIIPGWLVHVAHRARS
;
A
#
# COMPACT_ATOMS: atom_id res chain seq x y z
N MET A 1 9.80 -4.19 23.53
CA MET A 1 8.35 -3.95 23.33
C MET A 1 7.68 -5.30 23.08
N ARG A 2 6.71 -5.70 23.92
CA ARG A 2 5.93 -6.92 23.70
C ARG A 2 5.08 -6.71 22.44
N THR A 3 5.47 -7.31 21.32
CA THR A 3 4.61 -7.46 20.14
C THR A 3 3.35 -8.21 20.56
N GLY A 4 2.17 -7.65 20.28
CA GLY A 4 0.92 -8.32 20.56
C GLY A 4 0.83 -9.61 19.73
N LEU A 5 0.10 -10.61 20.24
CA LEU A 5 -0.17 -11.85 19.50
C LEU A 5 -0.72 -11.57 18.09
N MET A 6 -1.53 -10.52 17.93
CA MET A 6 -2.07 -10.10 16.64
C MET A 6 -1.01 -9.54 15.69
N ASP A 7 -0.11 -8.67 16.17
CA ASP A 7 0.98 -8.12 15.35
C ASP A 7 1.88 -9.24 14.83
N TRP A 8 2.14 -10.25 15.68
CA TRP A 8 2.92 -11.42 15.30
C TRP A 8 2.19 -12.29 14.26
N LEU A 9 0.88 -12.52 14.42
CA LEU A 9 0.07 -13.28 13.47
C LEU A 9 0.01 -12.58 12.11
N SER A 10 -0.23 -11.28 12.09
CA SER A 10 -0.19 -10.43 10.89
C SER A 10 1.16 -10.52 10.19
N ASP A 11 2.26 -10.41 10.95
CA ASP A 11 3.63 -10.54 10.44
C ASP A 11 3.95 -11.92 9.83
N VAL A 12 3.34 -12.99 10.36
CA VAL A 12 3.48 -14.37 9.86
C VAL A 12 2.65 -14.55 8.60
N VAL A 13 1.40 -14.09 8.60
CA VAL A 13 0.51 -14.10 7.44
C VAL A 13 1.15 -13.40 6.26
N ASP A 14 1.67 -12.18 6.45
CA ASP A 14 2.34 -11.42 5.39
C ASP A 14 3.54 -12.18 4.82
N ARG A 15 4.34 -12.82 5.68
CA ARG A 15 5.51 -13.59 5.25
C ARG A 15 5.14 -14.81 4.42
N ILE A 16 4.10 -15.54 4.83
CA ILE A 16 3.63 -16.71 4.08
C ILE A 16 2.97 -16.24 2.78
N GLY A 17 2.12 -15.22 2.83
CA GLY A 17 1.47 -14.64 1.65
C GLY A 17 2.49 -14.17 0.60
N MET A 18 3.51 -13.42 1.01
CA MET A 18 4.58 -13.00 0.10
C MET A 18 5.35 -14.19 -0.48
N ARG A 19 5.61 -15.24 0.32
CA ARG A 19 6.30 -16.45 -0.16
C ARG A 19 5.47 -17.24 -1.19
N LEU A 20 4.15 -17.21 -1.07
CA LEU A 20 3.21 -17.86 -1.99
C LEU A 20 2.83 -16.99 -3.18
N SER A 21 3.29 -15.74 -3.23
CA SER A 21 2.93 -14.80 -4.29
C SER A 21 3.58 -15.18 -5.63
N LYS A 22 2.79 -15.12 -6.71
CA LYS A 22 3.35 -14.99 -8.06
C LYS A 22 4.05 -13.63 -8.14
N ASN A 23 5.23 -13.58 -8.74
CA ASN A 23 6.03 -12.37 -8.70
C ASN A 23 6.91 -12.18 -9.92
N ILE A 24 7.33 -10.93 -10.10
CA ILE A 24 8.34 -10.48 -11.05
C ILE A 24 9.33 -9.59 -10.32
N ILE A 25 10.49 -9.34 -10.93
CA ILE A 25 11.47 -8.37 -10.44
C ILE A 25 11.72 -7.35 -11.54
N ILE A 26 11.65 -6.06 -11.20
CA ILE A 26 11.95 -4.93 -12.08
C ILE A 26 13.01 -4.09 -11.39
N ASP A 27 14.20 -4.02 -11.98
CA ASP A 27 15.33 -3.23 -11.47
C ASP A 27 15.60 -3.40 -9.96
N GLY A 28 15.51 -4.65 -9.49
CA GLY A 28 15.73 -5.02 -8.09
C GLY A 28 14.52 -4.84 -7.17
N ILE A 29 13.42 -4.28 -7.64
CA ILE A 29 12.15 -4.20 -6.91
C ILE A 29 11.36 -5.49 -7.15
N TRP A 30 11.06 -6.22 -6.08
CA TRP A 30 10.18 -7.37 -6.15
C TRP A 30 8.72 -6.92 -6.20
N ILE A 31 7.94 -7.45 -7.15
CA ILE A 31 6.51 -7.16 -7.29
C ILE A 31 5.76 -8.47 -7.21
N GLY A 32 4.95 -8.63 -6.18
CA GLY A 32 4.17 -9.84 -5.97
C GLY A 32 2.67 -9.59 -5.96
N VAL A 33 1.93 -10.60 -6.40
CA VAL A 33 0.48 -10.68 -6.24
C VAL A 33 0.13 -11.98 -5.54
N VAL A 34 -0.80 -11.90 -4.58
CA VAL A 34 -1.22 -13.05 -3.79
C VAL A 34 -2.74 -13.21 -3.84
N PHE A 35 -3.21 -14.46 -3.86
CA PHE A 35 -4.63 -14.85 -3.90
C PHE A 35 -5.43 -14.38 -5.12
N GLU A 36 -4.76 -13.73 -6.07
CA GLU A 36 -5.33 -13.42 -7.37
C GLU A 36 -4.79 -14.38 -8.43
N ASN A 37 -5.72 -15.01 -9.15
CA ASN A 37 -5.38 -15.76 -10.36
C ASN A 37 -5.02 -14.83 -11.52
N ASP A 38 -5.37 -13.55 -11.39
CA ASP A 38 -5.16 -12.52 -12.38
C ASP A 38 -3.71 -12.01 -12.37
N ILE A 39 -2.87 -12.69 -13.14
CA ILE A 39 -1.48 -12.28 -13.35
C ILE A 39 -1.36 -10.91 -14.04
N SER A 40 -2.44 -10.40 -14.65
CA SER A 40 -2.42 -9.07 -15.28
C SER A 40 -2.18 -7.96 -14.26
N LEU A 41 -2.45 -8.19 -12.97
CA LEU A 41 -2.11 -7.22 -11.92
C LEU A 41 -0.60 -6.95 -11.83
N LEU A 42 0.24 -7.96 -12.12
CA LEU A 42 1.69 -7.76 -12.21
C LEU A 42 2.07 -6.91 -13.43
N ASP A 43 1.36 -7.08 -14.54
CA ASP A 43 1.57 -6.30 -15.76
C ASP A 43 1.15 -4.84 -15.56
N ARG A 44 0.00 -4.59 -14.92
CA ARG A 44 -0.46 -3.24 -14.57
C ARG A 44 0.49 -2.53 -13.63
N ALA A 45 1.01 -3.23 -12.62
CA ALA A 45 2.03 -2.66 -11.73
C ALA A 45 3.35 -2.38 -12.46
N ARG A 46 3.77 -3.27 -13.39
CA ARG A 46 4.92 -3.01 -14.27
C ARG A 46 4.70 -1.75 -15.10
N GLU A 47 3.56 -1.64 -15.77
CA GLU A 47 3.21 -0.48 -16.60
C GLU A 47 3.22 0.82 -15.78
N ALA A 48 2.67 0.80 -14.57
CA ALA A 48 2.70 1.96 -13.68
C ALA A 48 4.12 2.38 -13.30
N ILE A 49 5.00 1.41 -13.02
CA ILE A 49 6.41 1.68 -12.69
C ILE A 49 7.16 2.23 -13.91
N SER A 50 6.99 1.63 -15.09
CA SER A 50 7.57 2.15 -16.33
C SER A 50 7.03 3.54 -16.70
N PHE A 51 5.77 3.83 -16.35
CA PHE A 51 5.19 5.16 -16.50
C PHE A 51 5.90 6.18 -15.60
N ILE A 52 6.20 5.82 -14.34
CA ILE A 52 7.00 6.67 -13.43
C ILE A 52 8.41 6.88 -13.98
N GLU A 53 9.08 5.83 -14.45
CA GLU A 53 10.41 5.93 -15.06
C GLU A 53 10.42 6.92 -16.24
N THR A 54 9.41 6.86 -17.10
CA THR A 54 9.29 7.68 -18.29
C THR A 54 9.08 9.16 -17.95
N TYR A 55 8.14 9.46 -17.05
CA TYR A 55 7.70 10.85 -16.80
C TYR A 55 8.39 11.50 -15.58
N ASP A 56 8.81 10.72 -14.58
CA ASP A 56 9.53 11.22 -13.39
C ASP A 56 10.71 10.31 -12.99
N PRO A 57 11.80 10.30 -13.80
CA PRO A 57 12.95 9.44 -13.56
C PRO A 57 13.65 9.72 -12.22
N VAL A 58 13.49 10.93 -11.66
CA VAL A 58 14.00 11.28 -10.33
C VAL A 58 13.22 10.53 -9.25
N THR A 59 11.89 10.54 -9.31
CA THR A 59 11.06 9.71 -8.42
C THR A 59 11.34 8.24 -8.62
N TYR A 60 11.51 7.78 -9.86
CA TYR A 60 11.87 6.39 -10.15
C TYR A 60 13.17 5.96 -9.46
N THR A 61 14.21 6.79 -9.55
CA THR A 61 15.48 6.54 -8.86
C THR A 61 15.29 6.49 -7.33
N HIS A 62 14.42 7.35 -6.77
CA HIS A 62 14.10 7.31 -5.35
C HIS A 62 13.32 6.06 -4.96
N LEU A 63 12.40 5.59 -5.81
CA LEU A 63 11.67 4.35 -5.62
C LEU A 63 12.67 3.20 -5.46
N GLN A 64 13.56 3.02 -6.43
CA GLN A 64 14.60 1.97 -6.41
C GLN A 64 15.50 2.01 -5.17
N ARG A 65 15.75 3.19 -4.59
CA ARG A 65 16.61 3.35 -3.40
C ARG A 65 15.88 3.14 -2.07
N ASN A 66 14.58 3.40 -2.02
CA ASN A 66 13.84 3.52 -0.75
C ASN A 66 12.86 2.37 -0.50
N ILE A 67 12.56 1.59 -1.53
CA ILE A 67 11.70 0.42 -1.43
C ILE A 67 12.42 -0.81 -1.96
N ASP A 68 12.04 -1.98 -1.44
CA ASP A 68 12.54 -3.26 -1.91
C ASP A 68 11.42 -4.07 -2.58
N ARG A 69 10.16 -3.76 -2.26
CA ARG A 69 9.00 -4.59 -2.57
C ARG A 69 7.75 -3.77 -2.85
N ILE A 70 6.94 -4.24 -3.80
CA ILE A 70 5.53 -3.89 -3.98
C ILE A 70 4.72 -5.17 -3.85
N TRP A 71 3.68 -5.17 -3.03
CA TRP A 71 2.81 -6.32 -2.84
C TRP A 71 1.36 -5.94 -3.09
N ILE A 72 0.77 -6.60 -4.08
CA ILE A 72 -0.61 -6.41 -4.50
C ILE A 72 -1.45 -7.47 -3.79
N THR A 73 -2.31 -7.03 -2.88
CA THR A 73 -3.16 -7.87 -2.04
C THR A 73 -4.40 -7.10 -1.61
N LEU A 74 -5.29 -7.68 -0.81
CA LEU A 74 -6.42 -6.95 -0.27
C LEU A 74 -5.95 -6.02 0.86
N GLU A 75 -6.18 -4.72 0.70
CA GLU A 75 -5.90 -3.70 1.72
C GLU A 75 -7.24 -3.17 2.29
N PRO A 76 -7.62 -3.56 3.50
CA PRO A 76 -8.94 -3.24 4.05
C PRO A 76 -9.13 -1.77 4.45
N HIS A 77 -8.07 -0.95 4.47
CA HIS A 77 -8.08 0.39 5.06
C HIS A 77 -7.70 1.53 4.12
N GLY A 78 -7.43 1.21 2.86
CA GLY A 78 -7.00 2.18 1.87
C GLY A 78 -6.74 1.50 0.54
N ILE A 79 -6.28 2.30 -0.41
CA ILE A 79 -5.88 1.81 -1.74
C ILE A 79 -4.40 1.44 -1.79
N GLY A 80 -3.61 1.90 -0.81
CA GLY A 80 -2.22 1.54 -0.63
C GLY A 80 -1.68 2.01 0.73
N LYS A 81 -0.50 1.50 1.09
CA LYS A 81 0.28 1.96 2.25
C LYS A 81 1.75 1.57 2.13
N TYR A 82 2.63 2.37 2.70
CA TYR A 82 4.04 2.02 2.90
C TYR A 82 4.31 1.44 4.30
N ILE A 83 4.99 0.29 4.34
CA ILE A 83 5.43 -0.39 5.56
C ILE A 83 6.95 -0.24 5.70
N HIS A 84 7.37 0.71 6.55
CA HIS A 84 8.77 1.08 6.72
C HIS A 84 9.70 -0.09 7.09
N ARG A 85 9.31 -0.90 8.08
CA ARG A 85 10.13 -2.03 8.57
C ARG A 85 10.49 -3.05 7.49
N ARG A 86 9.68 -3.13 6.42
CA ARG A 86 9.82 -4.09 5.32
C ARG A 86 10.20 -3.41 4.00
N ARG A 87 10.34 -2.07 3.99
CA ARG A 87 10.55 -1.26 2.79
C ARG A 87 9.58 -1.67 1.66
N LEU A 88 8.33 -1.85 2.05
CA LEU A 88 7.29 -2.48 1.26
C LEU A 88 6.16 -1.50 0.98
N ILE A 89 5.77 -1.35 -0.28
CA ILE A 89 4.49 -0.74 -0.66
C ILE A 89 3.46 -1.85 -0.77
N VAL A 90 2.32 -1.70 -0.11
CA VAL A 90 1.13 -2.53 -0.31
C VAL A 90 0.14 -1.77 -1.17
N LEU A 91 -0.41 -2.41 -2.20
CA LEU A 91 -1.46 -1.85 -3.06
C LEU A 91 -2.69 -2.74 -3.01
N ASP A 92 -3.88 -2.14 -2.96
CA ASP A 92 -5.14 -2.90 -2.98
C ASP A 92 -5.38 -3.53 -4.36
N ALA A 93 -5.57 -4.84 -4.40
CA ALA A 93 -5.76 -5.59 -5.64
C ALA A 93 -7.00 -5.18 -6.42
N ARG A 94 -8.09 -4.80 -5.75
CA ARG A 94 -9.33 -4.33 -6.39
C ARG A 94 -9.08 -2.99 -7.07
N TYR A 95 -8.32 -2.13 -6.39
CA TYR A 95 -7.94 -0.83 -6.92
C TYR A 95 -7.01 -0.94 -8.12
N VAL A 96 -5.95 -1.74 -8.03
CA VAL A 96 -5.01 -1.97 -9.15
C VAL A 96 -5.73 -2.53 -10.38
N ARG A 97 -6.78 -3.34 -10.18
CA ARG A 97 -7.56 -3.92 -11.28
C ARG A 97 -8.33 -2.86 -12.07
N GLU A 98 -8.94 -1.90 -11.37
CA GLU A 98 -9.91 -0.96 -11.96
C GLU A 98 -9.28 0.38 -12.35
N ALA A 99 -8.25 0.83 -11.63
CA ALA A 99 -7.66 2.16 -11.82
C ALA A 99 -6.74 2.23 -13.03
N ASP A 100 -6.77 3.35 -13.76
CA ASP A 100 -5.86 3.61 -14.88
C ASP A 100 -4.38 3.59 -14.44
N THR A 101 -3.49 3.26 -15.37
CA THR A 101 -2.04 3.11 -15.13
C THR A 101 -1.44 4.36 -14.48
N GLU A 102 -1.86 5.55 -14.89
CA GLU A 102 -1.38 6.82 -14.34
C GLU A 102 -1.81 7.04 -12.90
N VAL A 103 -2.98 6.52 -12.52
CA VAL A 103 -3.50 6.60 -11.15
C VAL A 103 -2.76 5.62 -10.24
N ILE A 104 -2.50 4.40 -10.72
CA ILE A 104 -1.64 3.44 -10.02
C ILE A 104 -0.23 4.03 -9.84
N ALA A 105 0.32 4.64 -10.88
CA ALA A 105 1.62 5.31 -10.83
C ALA A 105 1.64 6.46 -9.81
N SER A 106 0.60 7.30 -9.78
CA SER A 106 0.45 8.36 -8.78
C SER A 106 0.42 7.82 -7.36
N LEU A 107 -0.31 6.72 -7.13
CA LEU A 107 -0.34 6.06 -5.82
C LEU A 107 1.03 5.51 -5.42
N VAL A 108 1.79 4.91 -6.34
CA VAL A 108 3.16 4.47 -6.07
C VAL A 108 4.07 5.67 -5.75
N VAL A 109 3.91 6.81 -6.44
CA VAL A 109 4.63 8.06 -6.13
C VAL A 109 4.29 8.58 -4.72
N HIS A 110 3.02 8.48 -4.31
CA HIS A 110 2.58 8.82 -2.95
C HIS A 110 3.33 7.97 -1.90
N GLU A 111 3.27 6.65 -2.05
CA GLU A 111 3.90 5.74 -1.08
C GLU A 111 5.43 5.80 -1.11
N ALA A 112 6.04 6.03 -2.28
CA ALA A 112 7.47 6.29 -2.38
C ALA A 112 7.88 7.58 -1.67
N THR A 113 6.99 8.57 -1.60
CA THR A 113 7.20 9.80 -0.84
C THR A 113 7.21 9.52 0.66
N HIS A 114 6.29 8.68 1.16
CA HIS A 114 6.35 8.17 2.53
C HIS A 114 7.67 7.44 2.80
N ALA A 115 8.07 6.55 1.89
CA ALA A 115 9.32 5.79 2.01
C ALA A 115 10.57 6.67 2.12
N ARG A 116 10.57 7.81 1.41
CA ARG A 116 11.63 8.81 1.50
C ARG A 116 11.56 9.60 2.81
N LEU A 117 10.39 10.09 3.19
CA LEU A 117 10.25 11.01 4.33
C LEU A 117 10.45 10.31 5.68
N ILE A 118 10.05 9.05 5.80
CA ILE A 118 10.19 8.31 7.07
C ILE A 118 11.65 8.07 7.46
N GLN A 119 12.60 8.14 6.50
CA GLN A 119 14.03 8.04 6.77
C GLN A 119 14.53 9.17 7.68
N PHE A 120 13.80 10.29 7.74
CA PHE A 120 14.11 11.40 8.64
C PHE A 120 13.41 11.28 10.00
N GLY A 121 12.59 10.25 10.20
CA GLY A 121 11.75 10.06 11.37
C GLY A 121 10.65 11.11 11.46
N TYR A 122 9.40 10.69 11.28
CA TYR A 122 8.26 11.54 11.59
C TYR A 122 7.26 10.79 12.46
N ASP A 123 6.65 11.52 13.39
CA ASP A 123 5.60 11.03 14.27
C ASP A 123 4.22 11.17 13.63
N GLU A 124 3.25 10.40 14.10
CA GLU A 124 1.85 10.46 13.65
C GLU A 124 1.26 11.87 13.86
N SER A 125 1.75 12.64 14.85
CA SER A 125 1.30 14.01 15.12
C SER A 125 1.51 14.97 13.94
N ILE A 126 2.44 14.67 13.02
CA ILE A 126 2.68 15.46 11.81
C ILE A 126 2.20 14.78 10.54
N ARG A 127 1.44 13.68 10.66
CA ARG A 127 0.94 12.91 9.52
C ARG A 127 0.22 13.77 8.50
N ALA A 128 -0.71 14.62 8.93
CA ALA A 128 -1.44 15.51 8.00
C ALA A 128 -0.50 16.41 7.17
N ARG A 129 0.65 16.81 7.74
CA ARG A 129 1.67 17.57 6.99
C ARG A 129 2.40 16.69 5.99
N ILE A 130 2.71 15.44 6.35
CA ILE A 130 3.32 14.46 5.46
C ILE A 130 2.37 14.12 4.30
N GLU A 131 1.10 13.85 4.58
CA GLU A 131 0.07 13.59 3.55
C GLU A 131 0.00 14.76 2.55
N ARG A 132 -0.05 16.01 3.03
CA ARG A 132 0.01 17.20 2.15
C ARG A 132 1.27 17.24 1.29
N CYS A 133 2.42 16.79 1.79
CA CYS A 133 3.63 16.67 0.99
C CYS A 133 3.51 15.57 -0.07
N CYS A 134 2.92 14.42 0.27
CA CYS A 134 2.67 13.33 -0.65
C CYS A 134 1.70 13.76 -1.78
N ILE A 135 0.57 14.41 -1.45
CA ILE A 135 -0.38 14.95 -2.44
C ILE A 135 0.29 15.96 -3.37
N ARG A 136 1.11 16.88 -2.83
CA ARG A 136 1.87 17.82 -3.67
C ARG A 136 2.80 17.09 -4.64
N ARG A 137 3.36 15.95 -4.23
CA ARG A 137 4.23 15.15 -5.10
C ARG A 137 3.42 14.45 -6.20
N GLU A 138 2.25 13.94 -5.89
CA GLU A 138 1.31 13.39 -6.90
C GLU A 138 0.90 14.43 -7.93
N VAL A 139 0.49 15.63 -7.49
CA VAL A 139 0.14 16.73 -8.41
C VAL A 139 1.34 17.13 -9.27
N ALA A 140 2.53 17.22 -8.68
CA ALA A 140 3.75 17.53 -9.42
C ALA A 140 4.11 16.44 -10.44
N PHE A 141 3.84 15.17 -10.13
CA PHE A 141 4.01 14.04 -11.03
C PHE A 141 3.00 14.10 -12.19
N ALA A 142 1.72 14.26 -11.89
CA ALA A 142 0.65 14.33 -12.87
C ALA A 142 0.84 15.48 -13.87
N ARG A 143 1.40 16.62 -13.45
CA ARG A 143 1.70 17.76 -14.31
C ARG A 143 2.84 17.53 -15.31
N ARG A 144 3.50 16.37 -15.30
CA ARG A 144 4.61 16.07 -16.22
C ARG A 144 4.16 15.54 -17.58
N TYR A 145 2.89 15.23 -17.75
CA TYR A 145 2.30 14.76 -19.00
C TYR A 145 1.00 15.53 -19.30
N SER A 146 0.69 15.72 -20.59
CA SER A 146 -0.33 16.69 -21.03
C SER A 146 -1.77 16.29 -20.69
N TRP A 147 -2.02 15.00 -20.41
CA TRP A 147 -3.33 14.48 -20.02
C TRP A 147 -3.45 14.18 -18.52
N GLY A 148 -2.56 14.73 -17.68
CA GLY A 148 -2.52 14.41 -16.24
C GLY A 148 -3.59 15.08 -15.37
N GLU A 149 -4.41 15.97 -15.91
CA GLU A 149 -5.44 16.69 -15.14
C GLU A 149 -6.45 15.76 -14.39
N PRO A 150 -6.92 14.64 -14.96
CA PRO A 150 -7.74 13.67 -14.20
C PRO A 150 -7.02 13.12 -12.97
N VAL A 151 -5.71 12.88 -13.04
CA VAL A 151 -4.91 12.38 -11.91
C VAL A 151 -4.70 13.47 -10.86
N VAL A 152 -4.52 14.73 -11.28
CA VAL A 152 -4.49 15.88 -10.36
C VAL A 152 -5.80 15.95 -9.56
N ARG A 153 -6.95 15.91 -10.24
CA ARG A 153 -8.27 15.96 -9.58
C ARG A 153 -8.46 14.78 -8.63
N TRP A 154 -8.15 13.57 -9.09
CA TRP A 154 -8.21 12.37 -8.27
C TRP A 154 -7.38 12.49 -6.98
N ALA A 155 -6.13 12.98 -7.07
CA ALA A 155 -5.25 13.12 -5.91
C ALA A 155 -5.80 14.13 -4.89
N LEU A 156 -6.38 15.24 -5.36
CA LEU A 156 -6.97 16.27 -4.50
C LEU A 156 -8.28 15.78 -3.85
N GLU A 157 -9.19 15.18 -4.63
CA GLU A 157 -10.47 14.66 -4.13
C GLU A 157 -10.26 13.58 -3.05
N ARG A 158 -9.28 12.69 -3.26
CA ARG A 158 -8.92 11.66 -2.27
C ARG A 158 -8.41 12.27 -0.97
N HIS A 159 -7.63 13.36 -1.03
CA HIS A 159 -7.14 14.03 0.16
C HIS A 159 -8.28 14.63 0.99
N ASP A 160 -9.20 15.33 0.35
CA ASP A 160 -10.35 15.96 1.02
C ASP A 160 -11.24 14.91 1.69
N GLN A 161 -11.39 13.73 1.10
CA GLN A 161 -12.13 12.61 1.72
C GLN A 161 -11.38 12.03 2.92
N SER A 162 -10.05 11.94 2.85
CA SER A 162 -9.24 11.40 3.95
C SER A 162 -9.34 12.27 5.21
N ASP A 163 -9.30 13.60 5.07
CA ASP A 163 -9.39 14.55 6.19
C ASP A 163 -10.73 14.47 6.94
N ASN A 164 -11.79 13.95 6.30
CA ASN A 164 -13.12 13.79 6.90
C ASN A 164 -13.35 12.44 7.60
N VAL A 165 -12.47 11.46 7.43
CA VAL A 165 -12.63 10.07 7.96
C VAL A 165 -11.79 9.82 9.23
N TRP A 166 -10.94 10.76 9.65
CA TRP A 166 -10.01 10.66 10.80
C TRP A 166 -10.66 10.83 12.20
N LEU A 167 -11.81 10.19 12.47
CA LEU A 167 -12.28 9.94 13.84
C LEU A 167 -12.03 8.44 14.18
N ASP A 168 -11.12 8.22 15.13
CA ASP A 168 -10.35 6.99 15.40
C ASP A 168 -11.11 5.65 15.61
N ASP A 169 -12.44 5.64 15.72
CA ASP A 169 -13.20 4.45 16.11
C ASP A 169 -13.49 3.46 14.95
N GLN A 170 -13.57 3.93 13.71
CA GLN A 170 -13.89 3.05 12.57
C GLN A 170 -12.67 2.22 12.11
N ARG A 171 -11.45 2.67 12.38
CA ARG A 171 -10.20 2.00 11.98
C ARG A 171 -9.98 0.71 12.79
N ALA A 172 -10.23 0.74 14.10
CA ALA A 172 -10.08 -0.41 14.99
C ALA A 172 -11.13 -1.51 14.75
N GLN A 173 -12.35 -1.16 14.35
CA GLN A 173 -13.39 -2.14 14.01
C GLN A 173 -13.13 -2.80 12.65
N ARG A 174 -12.72 -2.03 11.65
CA ARG A 174 -12.37 -2.57 10.32
C ARG A 174 -11.16 -3.50 10.39
N TRP A 175 -10.17 -3.21 11.26
CA TRP A 175 -8.99 -4.05 11.46
C TRP A 175 -9.38 -5.48 11.87
N ARG A 176 -10.30 -5.61 12.84
CA ARG A 176 -10.80 -6.90 13.34
C ARG A 176 -11.58 -7.68 12.28
N ALA A 177 -12.36 -6.99 11.44
CA ALA A 177 -13.14 -7.61 10.39
C ALA A 177 -12.26 -8.04 9.19
N GLY A 178 -11.31 -7.19 8.79
CA GLY A 178 -10.42 -7.41 7.64
C GLY A 178 -9.38 -8.51 7.89
N GLU A 179 -8.71 -8.51 9.05
CA GLU A 179 -7.73 -9.55 9.38
C GLU A 179 -8.38 -10.93 9.47
N SER A 180 -9.59 -11.01 10.01
CA SER A 180 -10.35 -12.26 10.12
C SER A 180 -10.85 -12.77 8.77
N ALA A 181 -11.17 -11.86 7.84
CA ALA A 181 -11.59 -12.22 6.48
C ALA A 181 -10.40 -12.71 5.66
N VAL A 182 -9.29 -11.96 5.67
CA VAL A 182 -8.05 -12.35 5.00
C VAL A 182 -7.53 -13.67 5.59
N ALA A 183 -7.34 -13.79 6.92
CA ALA A 183 -6.88 -15.03 7.54
C ALA A 183 -7.75 -16.26 7.23
N ARG A 184 -9.07 -16.07 7.04
CA ARG A 184 -10.01 -17.14 6.67
C ARG A 184 -9.90 -17.51 5.20
N GLU A 185 -9.77 -16.53 4.32
CA GLU A 185 -9.55 -16.73 2.87
C GLU A 185 -8.19 -17.37 2.57
N LEU A 186 -7.19 -17.07 3.39
CA LEU A 186 -5.86 -17.65 3.35
C LEU A 186 -5.82 -19.13 3.74
N GLY A 187 -6.73 -19.60 4.61
CA GLY A 187 -6.65 -20.93 5.23
C GLY A 187 -5.38 -21.17 6.05
N ILE A 188 -4.55 -20.14 6.28
CA ILE A 188 -3.22 -20.21 6.90
C ILE A 188 -3.32 -20.29 8.43
N ILE A 189 -4.37 -19.70 9.02
CA ILE A 189 -4.61 -19.75 10.47
C ILE A 189 -5.86 -20.60 10.73
N PRO A 190 -5.76 -21.70 11.50
CA PRO A 190 -6.92 -22.45 11.93
C PRO A 190 -7.94 -21.54 12.64
N GLY A 191 -9.23 -21.65 12.29
CA GLY A 191 -10.27 -20.72 12.80
C GLY A 191 -10.37 -20.62 14.33
N TRP A 192 -9.87 -21.61 15.07
CA TRP A 192 -9.79 -21.58 16.53
C TRP A 192 -8.76 -20.58 17.07
N LEU A 193 -7.65 -20.35 16.36
CA LEU A 193 -6.59 -19.40 16.74
C LEU A 193 -7.07 -17.95 16.63
N VAL A 194 -7.90 -17.65 15.62
CA VAL A 194 -8.59 -16.36 15.46
C VAL A 194 -9.55 -16.12 16.63
N HIS A 195 -10.33 -17.14 17.03
CA HIS A 195 -11.28 -17.05 18.15
C HIS A 195 -10.59 -16.85 19.51
N VAL A 196 -9.47 -17.52 19.77
CA VAL A 196 -8.73 -17.39 21.03
C VAL A 196 -8.17 -15.97 21.20
N ALA A 197 -7.67 -15.36 20.13
CA ALA A 197 -7.14 -14.01 20.18
C ALA A 197 -8.23 -12.94 20.37
N HIS A 198 -9.48 -13.21 19.93
CA HIS A 198 -10.65 -12.38 20.27
C HIS A 198 -11.06 -12.48 21.75
N ARG A 199 -10.91 -13.65 22.37
CA ARG A 199 -11.35 -13.92 23.76
C ARG A 199 -10.39 -13.39 24.82
N ALA A 200 -9.13 -13.17 24.48
CA ALA A 200 -8.10 -12.68 25.41
C ALA A 200 -8.16 -11.16 25.69
N ARG A 201 -9.14 -10.44 25.12
CA ARG A 201 -9.31 -8.98 25.27
C ARG A 201 -10.73 -8.55 25.74
N SER A 202 -11.60 -9.51 26.08
CA SER A 202 -12.88 -9.27 26.76
C SER A 202 -12.74 -9.44 28.26
#